data_AF-A0A8J3HPF1-F1
#
_entry.id   AF-A0A8J3HPF1-F1
#
_cell.length_a   1.000
_cell.length_b   1.000
_cell.length_c   1.000
_cell.angle_alpha   90.00
_cell.angle_beta   90.00
_cell.angle_gamma   90.00
#
_symmetry.space_group_name_H-M   'P 1'
#
loop_
_entity.id
_entity.type
_entity.pdbx_description
1 polymer ?
#
loop_
_entity_poly.entity_id
_entity_poly.type
_entity_poly.pdbx_seq_one_letter_code
_entity_poly.pdbx_strand_id
1 'polypeptide(L)'
;MLITNDEANALLKATAKGSSASHTSDGQIKHIDGCTYISPAGNVGYDINDISGVPGGAATFIQQAKAAMAGRPGPKPFAVDGGDDSVAFTFDLGSKVMARVEVAKGSYTVGTNAVAANEADARRIAVAALNLLLPALS
;
A
#
# COMPACT_ATOMS: atom_id res chain seq x y z
N MET A 1 -3.07 -12.92 6.47
CA MET A 1 -3.89 -11.69 6.33
C MET A 1 -3.87 -10.95 7.66
N LEU A 2 -3.02 -9.92 7.71
CA LEU A 2 -2.80 -9.03 8.86
C LEU A 2 -3.91 -8.00 9.01
N ILE A 3 -4.53 -7.53 7.93
CA ILE A 3 -5.79 -6.78 8.01
C ILE A 3 -6.94 -7.78 8.10
N THR A 4 -7.89 -7.56 8.99
CA THR A 4 -9.10 -8.38 9.10
C THR A 4 -10.22 -7.86 8.20
N ASN A 5 -11.25 -8.69 7.97
CA ASN A 5 -12.45 -8.22 7.24
C ASN A 5 -13.13 -7.05 7.97
N ASP A 6 -13.16 -7.06 9.30
CA ASP A 6 -13.81 -6.00 10.08
C ASP A 6 -13.05 -4.66 9.98
N GLU A 7 -11.72 -4.70 10.04
CA GLU A 7 -10.88 -3.53 9.81
C GLU A 7 -11.02 -3.00 8.39
N ALA A 8 -10.99 -3.89 7.38
CA ALA A 8 -11.21 -3.50 6.00
C ALA A 8 -12.61 -2.87 5.79
N ASN A 9 -13.65 -3.45 6.42
CA ASN A 9 -15.00 -2.93 6.37
C ASN A 9 -15.11 -1.55 7.02
N ALA A 10 -14.44 -1.34 8.16
CA ALA A 10 -14.39 -0.06 8.85
C ALA A 10 -13.68 1.02 8.00
N LEU A 11 -12.56 0.66 7.35
CA LEU A 11 -11.82 1.55 6.46
C LEU A 11 -12.67 2.00 5.26
N LEU A 12 -13.31 1.03 4.61
CA LEU A 12 -14.14 1.23 3.42
C LEU A 12 -15.54 1.78 3.74
N LYS A 13 -15.96 1.75 5.01
CA LYS A 13 -17.34 2.02 5.45
C LYS A 13 -18.36 1.19 4.66
N ALA A 14 -18.00 -0.05 4.34
CA ALA A 14 -18.81 -0.95 3.51
C ALA A 14 -18.35 -2.40 3.72
N THR A 15 -19.27 -3.35 3.55
CA THR A 15 -18.94 -4.78 3.60
C THR A 15 -18.12 -5.20 2.37
N ALA A 16 -16.98 -5.83 2.61
CA ALA A 16 -16.16 -6.47 1.60
C ALA A 16 -16.94 -7.63 0.95
N LYS A 17 -17.03 -7.60 -0.37
CA LYS A 17 -17.65 -8.62 -1.21
C LYS A 17 -16.69 -9.73 -1.62
N GLY A 18 -15.39 -9.53 -1.40
CA GLY A 18 -14.35 -10.52 -1.69
C GLY A 18 -12.99 -10.04 -1.21
N SER A 19 -12.10 -11.01 -1.01
CA SER A 19 -10.70 -10.83 -0.65
C SER A 19 -9.81 -11.74 -1.49
N SER A 20 -8.68 -11.24 -1.99
CA SER A 20 -7.68 -12.06 -2.70
C SER A 20 -6.31 -11.89 -2.07
N ALA A 21 -5.66 -12.99 -1.68
CA ALA A 21 -4.25 -12.97 -1.29
C ALA A 21 -3.34 -13.02 -2.52
N SER A 22 -2.23 -12.29 -2.46
CA SER A 22 -1.15 -12.35 -3.46
C SER A 22 -0.04 -13.28 -2.94
N HIS A 23 0.59 -14.08 -3.80
CA HIS A 23 1.66 -15.01 -3.38
C HIS A 23 2.76 -15.12 -4.43
N THR A 24 3.38 -14.01 -4.80
CA THR A 24 4.51 -14.04 -5.73
C THR A 24 5.76 -13.61 -5.00
N SER A 25 6.62 -14.58 -4.67
CA SER A 25 8.02 -14.29 -4.36
C SER A 25 8.83 -14.36 -5.64
N ASP A 26 9.76 -13.42 -5.81
CA ASP A 26 10.84 -13.51 -6.80
C ASP A 26 12.14 -13.72 -6.02
N GLY A 27 13.17 -14.33 -6.60
CA GLY A 27 14.29 -14.96 -5.87
C GLY A 27 14.87 -14.15 -4.70
N GLN A 28 14.93 -12.81 -4.78
CA GLN A 28 15.43 -11.94 -3.72
C GLN A 28 14.34 -11.21 -2.91
N ILE A 29 13.08 -11.21 -3.37
CA ILE A 29 11.92 -10.56 -2.76
C ILE A 29 10.97 -11.65 -2.25
N LYS A 30 10.93 -11.83 -0.94
CA LYS A 30 10.05 -12.81 -0.30
C LYS A 30 8.74 -12.15 0.10
N HIS A 31 7.65 -12.59 -0.50
CA HIS A 31 6.32 -12.15 -0.10
C HIS A 31 5.96 -12.72 1.29
N ILE A 32 5.50 -11.86 2.20
CA ILE A 32 5.17 -12.20 3.59
C ILE A 32 3.66 -12.32 3.78
N ASP A 33 2.92 -11.30 3.37
CA ASP A 33 1.46 -11.26 3.46
C ASP A 33 0.91 -10.20 2.51
N GLY A 34 -0.31 -10.38 2.05
CA GLY A 34 -0.97 -9.41 1.19
C GLY A 34 -2.41 -9.77 0.97
N CYS A 35 -3.26 -8.75 0.85
CA CYS A 35 -4.64 -8.95 0.48
C CYS A 35 -5.26 -7.72 -0.17
N THR A 36 -6.30 -7.91 -0.98
CA THR A 36 -7.18 -6.85 -1.47
C THR A 36 -8.62 -7.14 -1.11
N TYR A 37 -9.30 -6.18 -0.46
CA TYR A 37 -10.72 -6.21 -0.14
C TYR A 37 -11.48 -5.28 -1.07
N ILE A 38 -12.57 -5.79 -1.65
CA ILE A 38 -13.39 -5.06 -2.63
C ILE A 38 -14.77 -4.82 -2.05
N SER A 39 -15.27 -3.59 -2.11
CA SER A 39 -16.63 -3.23 -1.71
C SER A 39 -17.29 -2.30 -2.76
N PRO A 40 -18.60 -2.02 -2.67
CA PRO A 40 -19.23 -1.00 -3.51
C PRO A 40 -18.62 0.39 -3.36
N ALA A 41 -18.13 0.73 -2.16
CA ALA A 41 -17.52 2.02 -1.86
C ALA A 41 -16.12 2.18 -2.47
N GLY A 42 -15.43 1.07 -2.76
CA GLY A 42 -14.04 1.12 -3.17
C GLY A 42 -13.29 -0.20 -2.98
N ASN A 43 -11.96 -0.11 -2.93
CA ASN A 43 -11.13 -1.21 -2.48
C ASN A 43 -10.03 -0.69 -1.56
N VAL A 44 -9.51 -1.59 -0.74
CA VAL A 44 -8.27 -1.41 0.01
C VAL A 44 -7.46 -2.68 -0.16
N GLY A 45 -6.19 -2.54 -0.49
CA GLY A 45 -5.26 -3.64 -0.60
C GLY A 45 -3.92 -3.31 0.01
N TYR A 46 -3.16 -4.35 0.31
CA TYR A 46 -1.81 -4.23 0.83
C TYR A 46 -0.95 -5.42 0.44
N ASP A 47 0.35 -5.21 0.52
CA ASP A 47 1.38 -6.22 0.27
C ASP A 47 2.58 -5.94 1.17
N ILE A 48 3.15 -6.98 1.77
CA ILE A 48 4.36 -6.92 2.60
C ILE A 48 5.38 -7.87 2.02
N ASN A 49 6.58 -7.35 1.75
CA ASN A 49 7.70 -8.16 1.27
C ASN A 49 8.91 -7.98 2.16
N ASP A 50 9.57 -9.09 2.48
CA ASP A 50 10.92 -9.11 3.01
C ASP A 50 11.91 -9.03 1.85
N ILE A 51 12.76 -8.03 1.90
CA ILE A 51 13.76 -7.73 0.88
C ILE A 51 15.16 -7.67 1.48
N SER A 52 15.39 -8.37 2.59
CA SER A 52 16.73 -8.61 3.16
C SER A 52 17.70 -9.24 2.15
N GLY A 53 17.21 -9.96 1.15
CA GLY A 53 17.99 -10.54 0.05
C GLY A 53 18.30 -9.59 -1.11
N VAL A 54 17.74 -8.38 -1.13
CA VAL A 54 17.94 -7.39 -2.20
C VAL A 54 19.10 -6.45 -1.86
N PRO A 55 20.11 -6.29 -2.74
CA PRO A 55 21.18 -5.32 -2.54
C PRO A 55 20.67 -3.90 -2.33
N GLY A 56 21.14 -3.24 -1.28
CA GLY A 56 20.70 -1.89 -0.90
C GLY A 56 19.46 -1.84 0.00
N GLY A 57 18.76 -2.95 0.19
CA GLY A 57 17.66 -3.08 1.15
C GLY A 57 16.45 -2.20 0.87
N ALA A 58 15.59 -2.05 1.88
CA ALA A 58 14.26 -1.47 1.69
C ALA A 58 14.19 0.00 1.38
N ALA A 59 14.99 0.82 2.04
CA ALA A 59 15.05 2.24 1.72
C ALA A 59 15.46 2.46 0.24
N THR A 60 16.46 1.72 -0.26
CA THR A 60 16.89 1.82 -1.66
C THR A 60 15.77 1.43 -2.64
N PHE A 61 15.03 0.36 -2.34
CA PHE A 61 13.88 -0.05 -3.14
C PHE A 61 12.83 1.08 -3.23
N ILE A 62 12.51 1.71 -2.09
CA ILE A 62 11.57 2.83 -2.05
C ILE A 62 12.09 4.07 -2.79
N GLN A 63 13.38 4.39 -2.69
CA GLN A 63 13.98 5.50 -3.45
C GLN A 63 13.89 5.29 -4.96
N GLN A 64 14.10 4.06 -5.44
CA GLN A 64 13.91 3.72 -6.85
C GLN A 64 12.45 3.92 -7.28
N ALA A 65 11.49 3.50 -6.44
CA ALA A 65 10.07 3.76 -6.69
C ALA A 65 9.76 5.26 -6.73
N LYS A 66 10.30 6.09 -5.81
CA LYS A 66 10.17 7.56 -5.87
C LYS A 66 10.67 8.13 -7.18
N ALA A 67 11.88 7.75 -7.60
CA ALA A 67 12.49 8.24 -8.82
C ALA A 67 11.66 7.86 -10.06
N ALA A 68 11.19 6.60 -10.14
CA ALA A 68 10.33 6.14 -11.22
C ALA A 68 8.99 6.90 -11.27
N MET A 69 8.42 7.22 -10.11
CA MET A 69 7.15 7.94 -10.00
C MET A 69 7.29 9.44 -10.30
N ALA A 70 8.40 10.08 -9.94
CA ALA A 70 8.68 11.48 -10.25
C ALA A 70 8.74 11.76 -11.76
N GLY A 71 9.15 10.77 -12.56
CA GLY A 71 9.20 10.85 -14.02
C GLY A 71 7.88 10.60 -14.74
N ARG A 72 6.81 10.23 -14.02
CA ARG A 72 5.51 9.89 -14.62
C ARG A 72 4.56 11.08 -14.62
N PRO A 73 3.85 11.34 -15.73
CA PRO A 73 2.77 12.34 -15.76
C PRO A 73 1.51 11.79 -15.09
N GLY A 74 0.81 12.64 -14.32
CA GLY A 74 -0.47 12.31 -13.69
C GLY A 74 -0.46 12.01 -12.18
N PRO A 75 0.53 11.31 -11.58
CA PRO A 75 0.53 11.08 -10.15
C PRO A 75 0.66 12.39 -9.39
N LYS A 76 -0.16 12.55 -8.36
CA LYS A 76 -0.10 13.67 -7.42
C LYS A 76 0.56 13.19 -6.14
N PRO A 77 1.86 13.49 -5.90
CA PRO A 77 2.55 13.01 -4.72
C PRO A 77 1.97 13.61 -3.44
N PHE A 78 2.05 12.88 -2.34
CA PHE A 78 1.71 13.38 -1.01
C PHE A 78 2.65 12.81 0.04
N ALA A 79 2.78 13.50 1.17
CA ALA A 79 3.63 13.05 2.26
C ALA A 79 2.91 11.97 3.09
N VAL A 80 3.69 10.98 3.52
CA VAL A 80 3.27 9.97 4.48
C VAL A 80 4.41 9.74 5.44
N ASP A 81 4.07 9.72 6.71
CA ASP A 81 5.00 9.39 7.78
C ASP A 81 4.90 7.90 8.10
N GLY A 82 6.01 7.34 8.56
CA GLY A 82 6.13 5.93 8.89
C GLY A 82 7.28 5.29 8.13
N GLY A 83 8.01 4.43 8.84
CA GLY A 83 9.17 3.72 8.32
C GLY A 83 10.43 4.57 8.17
N ASP A 84 11.43 3.96 7.54
CA ASP A 84 12.76 4.54 7.29
C ASP A 84 12.76 5.36 5.99
N ASP A 85 11.84 5.05 5.08
CA ASP A 85 11.64 5.77 3.81
C ASP A 85 10.24 5.54 3.25
N SER A 86 9.70 6.46 2.45
CA SER A 86 8.33 6.36 1.94
C SER A 86 8.06 7.05 0.59
N VAL A 87 7.21 6.45 -0.23
CA VAL A 87 6.65 7.07 -1.44
C VAL A 87 5.14 6.97 -1.43
N ALA A 88 4.45 8.06 -1.75
CA ALA A 88 3.00 8.06 -1.84
C ALA A 88 2.48 9.01 -2.91
N PHE A 89 1.45 8.58 -3.62
CA PHE A 89 0.84 9.34 -4.71
C PHE A 89 -0.62 8.96 -4.94
N THR A 90 -1.38 9.89 -5.50
CA THR A 90 -2.73 9.64 -6.00
C THR A 90 -2.80 9.68 -7.52
N PHE A 91 -3.73 8.92 -8.09
CA PHE A 91 -4.03 8.86 -9.52
C PHE A 91 -5.53 8.91 -9.75
N ASP A 92 -5.96 9.68 -10.75
CA ASP A 92 -7.34 9.70 -11.18
C ASP A 92 -7.66 8.43 -12.00
N LEU A 93 -8.74 7.73 -11.65
CA LEU A 93 -9.26 6.53 -12.30
C LEU A 93 -10.69 6.78 -12.78
N GLY A 94 -10.84 7.62 -13.80
CA GLY A 94 -12.15 8.05 -14.29
C GLY A 94 -12.89 8.84 -13.21
N SER A 95 -14.01 8.31 -12.70
CA SER A 95 -14.80 8.95 -11.63
C SER A 95 -14.32 8.63 -10.20
N LYS A 96 -13.22 7.88 -10.07
CA LYS A 96 -12.63 7.49 -8.78
C LYS A 96 -11.17 7.96 -8.69
N VAL A 97 -10.58 7.84 -7.51
CA VAL A 97 -9.17 8.11 -7.26
C VAL A 97 -8.53 6.91 -6.60
N MET A 98 -7.34 6.52 -7.08
CA MET A 98 -6.44 5.60 -6.39
C MET A 98 -5.46 6.39 -5.54
N ALA A 99 -5.20 5.94 -4.31
CA ALA A 99 -4.01 6.28 -3.55
C ALA A 99 -3.13 5.04 -3.41
N ARG A 100 -1.82 5.22 -3.57
CA ARG A 100 -0.83 4.19 -3.28
C ARG A 100 0.22 4.77 -2.34
N VAL A 101 0.60 3.96 -1.35
CA VAL A 101 1.63 4.27 -0.37
C VAL A 101 2.57 3.07 -0.30
N GLU A 102 3.88 3.31 -0.34
CA GLU A 102 4.89 2.30 -0.08
C GLU A 102 5.89 2.83 0.94
N VAL A 103 6.22 2.00 1.93
CA VAL A 103 7.10 2.34 3.04
C VAL A 103 8.15 1.26 3.23
N ALA A 104 9.39 1.68 3.50
CA ALA A 104 10.46 0.81 3.98
C ALA A 104 10.42 0.76 5.51
N LYS A 105 10.52 -0.44 6.09
CA LYS A 105 10.61 -0.64 7.54
C LYS A 105 11.59 -1.77 7.83
N GLY A 106 12.81 -1.43 8.23
CA GLY A 106 13.89 -2.41 8.39
C GLY A 106 14.18 -3.13 7.07
N SER A 107 14.04 -4.46 7.06
CA SER A 107 14.19 -5.28 5.84
C SER A 107 12.90 -5.41 5.02
N TYR A 108 11.80 -4.78 5.43
CA TYR A 108 10.50 -4.95 4.78
C TYR A 108 10.11 -3.75 3.91
N THR A 109 9.38 -4.04 2.84
CA THR A 109 8.50 -3.05 2.18
C THR A 109 7.05 -3.32 2.56
N VAL A 110 6.30 -2.25 2.76
CA VAL A 110 4.85 -2.28 2.99
C VAL A 110 4.19 -1.40 1.95
N GLY A 111 3.47 -2.02 1.03
CA GLY A 111 2.61 -1.34 0.07
C GLY A 111 1.17 -1.34 0.55
N THR A 112 0.48 -0.21 0.41
CA THR A 112 -0.97 -0.15 0.50
C THR A 112 -1.54 0.59 -0.70
N ASN A 113 -2.71 0.16 -1.15
CA ASN A 113 -3.46 0.81 -2.20
C ASN A 113 -4.92 0.97 -1.76
N ALA A 114 -5.54 2.06 -2.16
CA ALA A 114 -6.96 2.27 -1.94
C ALA A 114 -7.59 2.96 -3.14
N VAL A 115 -8.79 2.55 -3.52
CA VAL A 115 -9.59 3.24 -4.54
C VAL A 115 -10.87 3.72 -3.90
N ALA A 116 -11.15 5.01 -4.02
CA ALA A 116 -12.34 5.65 -3.44
C ALA A 116 -12.97 6.66 -4.40
N ALA A 117 -14.13 7.21 -4.04
CA ALA A 117 -14.85 8.19 -4.85
C ALA A 117 -14.12 9.54 -4.99
N ASN A 118 -13.23 9.87 -4.06
CA ASN A 118 -12.47 11.12 -4.06
C ASN A 118 -11.06 10.91 -3.48
N GLU A 119 -10.19 11.89 -3.71
CA GLU A 119 -8.79 11.85 -3.30
C GLU A 119 -8.59 11.78 -1.79
N ALA A 120 -9.39 12.53 -1.02
CA ALA A 120 -9.29 12.58 0.43
C ALA A 120 -9.57 11.21 1.05
N ASP A 121 -10.63 10.53 0.61
CA ASP A 121 -10.97 9.20 1.08
C ASP A 121 -9.94 8.16 0.65
N ALA A 122 -9.44 8.21 -0.59
CA ALA A 122 -8.41 7.28 -1.06
C ALA A 122 -7.14 7.38 -0.21
N ARG A 123 -6.65 8.61 0.04
CA ARG A 123 -5.47 8.84 0.90
C ARG A 123 -5.72 8.36 2.33
N ARG A 124 -6.85 8.75 2.92
CA ARG A 124 -7.22 8.35 4.28
C ARG A 124 -7.23 6.83 4.43
N ILE A 125 -7.82 6.11 3.49
CA ILE A 125 -7.92 4.64 3.54
C ILE A 125 -6.55 3.99 3.41
N ALA A 126 -5.72 4.41 2.44
CA ALA A 126 -4.39 3.85 2.25
C ALA A 126 -3.48 4.07 3.47
N VAL A 127 -3.45 5.30 4.00
CA VAL A 127 -2.64 5.63 5.19
C VAL A 127 -3.15 4.90 6.44
N ALA A 128 -4.46 4.79 6.63
CA ALA A 128 -5.00 4.05 7.76
C ALA A 128 -4.71 2.54 7.66
N ALA A 129 -4.75 1.95 6.46
CA ALA A 129 -4.32 0.57 6.25
C ALA A 129 -2.83 0.39 6.57
N LEU A 130 -1.97 1.32 6.14
CA LEU A 130 -0.54 1.28 6.47
C LEU A 130 -0.33 1.28 7.99
N ASN A 131 -1.05 2.12 8.72
CA ASN A 131 -0.93 2.23 10.18
C ASN A 131 -1.36 0.96 10.93
N LEU A 132 -2.23 0.14 10.34
CA LEU A 132 -2.57 -1.18 10.90
C LEU A 132 -1.43 -2.20 10.70
N LEU A 133 -0.63 -2.04 9.63
CA LEU A 133 0.40 -3.00 9.24
C LEU A 133 1.75 -2.72 9.90
N LEU A 134 2.15 -1.46 10.04
CA LEU A 134 3.47 -1.09 10.56
C LEU A 134 3.79 -1.69 11.96
N PRO A 135 2.85 -1.78 12.91
CA PRO A 135 3.10 -2.41 14.21
C PRO A 135 3.40 -3.91 14.13
N ALA A 136 3.05 -4.60 13.05
CA ALA A 136 3.32 -6.02 12.87
C ALA A 136 4.77 -6.33 12.41
N LEU A 137 5.55 -5.29 12.10
CA LEU A 137 6.91 -5.40 11.53
C LEU A 137 8.01 -4.88 12.45
N SER A 138 7.70 -4.74 13.75
CA SER A 138 8.64 -4.35 14.81
C SER A 138 9.59 -5.48 15.19
#